data_AF-S0F6Q2-F1
#
_entry.id   AF-S0F6Q2-F1
#
_cell.length_a   1.000
_cell.length_b   1.000
_cell.length_c   1.000
_cell.angle_alpha   90.00
_cell.angle_beta   90.00
_cell.angle_gamma   90.00
#
_symmetry.space_group_name_H-M   'P 1'
#
loop_
_entity.id
_entity.type
_entity.pdbx_description
1 polymer ?
#
loop_
_entity_poly.entity_id
_entity_poly.type
_entity_poly.pdbx_seq_one_letter_code
_entity_poly.pdbx_strand_id
1 'polypeptide(L)'
;MTKDDKYLWRLCKNIIAGRFNWRRYCSRQSYYGREICVTPLFCSYGQIGYTVNFPYSRMPDVEYDWEFDELTIDEMDYRKYFEQEQD
;
A
#
# COMPACT_ATOMS: atom_id res chain seq x y z
N MET A 1 8.07 -10.22 12.53
CA MET A 1 6.88 -10.26 11.66
C MET A 1 5.57 -10.43 12.45
N THR A 2 5.00 -9.30 12.86
CA THR A 2 3.72 -9.12 13.54
C THR A 2 2.52 -9.51 12.66
N LYS A 3 1.30 -9.44 13.21
CA LYS A 3 0.07 -9.64 12.42
C LYS A 3 -0.13 -8.53 11.37
N ASP A 4 0.37 -7.33 11.65
CA ASP A 4 0.26 -6.17 10.77
C ASP A 4 1.25 -6.31 9.61
N ASP A 5 2.48 -6.76 9.87
CA ASP A 5 3.48 -7.02 8.82
C ASP A 5 3.02 -8.11 7.86
N LYS A 6 2.39 -9.19 8.40
CA LYS A 6 1.80 -10.25 7.56
C LYS A 6 0.70 -9.72 6.65
N TYR A 7 -0.07 -8.76 7.13
CA TYR A 7 -1.10 -8.10 6.34
C TYR A 7 -0.48 -7.22 5.25
N LEU A 8 0.48 -6.36 5.62
CA LEU A 8 1.18 -5.46 4.69
C LEU A 8 1.90 -6.25 3.60
N TRP A 9 2.60 -7.32 3.97
CA TRP A 9 3.28 -8.20 3.01
C TRP A 9 2.32 -8.79 1.97
N ARG A 10 1.14 -9.23 2.43
CA ARG A 10 0.10 -9.75 1.53
C ARG A 10 -0.47 -8.66 0.63
N LEU A 11 -0.71 -7.47 1.18
CA LEU A 11 -1.17 -6.31 0.41
C LEU A 11 -0.16 -5.98 -0.69
N CYS A 12 1.11 -5.80 -0.33
CA CYS A 12 2.21 -5.50 -1.25
C CYS A 12 2.32 -6.55 -2.36
N LYS A 13 2.30 -7.84 -2.02
CA LYS A 13 2.33 -8.92 -3.02
C LYS A 13 1.14 -8.89 -3.98
N ASN A 14 -0.04 -8.57 -3.49
CA ASN A 14 -1.22 -8.48 -4.35
C ASN A 14 -1.17 -7.26 -5.28
N ILE A 15 -0.58 -6.16 -4.82
CA ILE A 15 -0.33 -4.97 -5.64
C ILE A 15 0.66 -5.30 -6.76
N ILE A 16 1.85 -5.83 -6.42
CA ILE A 16 2.88 -6.20 -7.41
C ILE A 16 2.38 -7.27 -8.39
N ALA A 17 1.53 -8.20 -7.93
CA ALA A 17 0.93 -9.20 -8.81
C ALA A 17 -0.21 -8.66 -9.71
N GLY A 18 -0.54 -7.36 -9.63
CA GLY A 18 -1.63 -6.73 -10.39
C GLY A 18 -3.03 -7.21 -9.98
N ARG A 19 -3.17 -7.81 -8.80
CA ARG A 19 -4.42 -8.39 -8.29
C ARG A 19 -5.21 -7.42 -7.41
N PHE A 20 -4.64 -6.26 -7.09
CA PHE A 20 -5.27 -5.27 -6.24
C PHE A 20 -6.16 -4.33 -7.06
N ASN A 21 -7.44 -4.23 -6.70
CA ASN A 21 -8.39 -3.36 -7.40
C ASN A 21 -8.44 -1.97 -6.76
N TRP A 22 -7.54 -1.09 -7.18
CA TRP A 22 -7.42 0.28 -6.66
C TRP A 22 -8.75 1.05 -6.62
N ARG A 23 -9.49 1.07 -7.74
CA ARG A 23 -10.72 1.85 -7.89
C ARG A 23 -11.82 1.41 -6.91
N ARG A 24 -11.87 0.13 -6.55
CA ARG A 24 -12.81 -0.39 -5.56
C ARG A 24 -12.59 0.21 -4.18
N TYR A 25 -11.34 0.52 -3.84
CA TYR A 25 -10.94 1.01 -2.53
C TYR A 25 -10.80 2.54 -2.48
N CYS A 26 -11.13 3.26 -3.57
CA CYS A 26 -11.25 4.73 -3.55
C CYS A 26 -12.36 5.24 -2.60
N SER A 27 -13.23 4.33 -2.14
CA SER A 27 -14.08 4.53 -0.98
C SER A 27 -13.68 3.57 0.12
N ARG A 28 -13.96 3.95 1.38
CA ARG A 28 -13.60 3.14 2.53
C ARG A 28 -14.26 1.77 2.46
N GLN A 29 -13.44 0.73 2.45
CA GLN A 29 -13.87 -0.65 2.24
C GLN A 29 -13.01 -1.62 3.06
N SER A 30 -13.58 -2.78 3.40
CA SER A 30 -12.81 -3.83 4.08
C SER A 30 -11.94 -4.61 3.10
N TYR A 31 -10.65 -4.74 3.41
CA TYR A 31 -9.70 -5.63 2.76
C TYR A 31 -9.14 -6.60 3.80
N TYR A 32 -9.46 -7.88 3.66
CA TYR A 32 -9.08 -8.95 4.59
C TYR A 32 -9.34 -8.63 6.08
N GLY A 33 -10.48 -8.02 6.38
CA GLY A 33 -10.89 -7.72 7.75
C GLY A 33 -10.34 -6.41 8.33
N ARG A 34 -9.62 -5.60 7.53
CA ARG A 34 -9.22 -4.23 7.90
C ARG A 34 -9.84 -3.24 6.96
N GLU A 35 -10.30 -2.11 7.48
CA GLU A 35 -10.75 -1.01 6.64
C GLU A 35 -9.55 -0.29 6.04
N ILE A 36 -9.59 -0.12 4.71
CA ILE A 36 -8.60 0.64 3.95
C ILE A 36 -9.31 1.71 3.11
N CYS A 37 -8.57 2.74 2.76
CA CYS A 37 -9.00 3.78 1.82
C CYS A 37 -7.86 4.05 0.85
N VAL A 38 -8.15 4.19 -0.44
CA VAL A 38 -7.17 4.48 -1.48
C VAL A 38 -7.34 5.91 -1.95
N THR A 39 -6.26 6.66 -1.92
CA THR A 39 -6.18 8.01 -2.48
C THR A 39 -5.37 7.97 -3.78
N PRO A 40 -5.85 8.54 -4.89
CA PRO A 40 -5.04 8.70 -6.10
C PRO A 40 -3.85 9.63 -5.86
N LEU A 41 -2.67 9.22 -6.32
CA LEU A 41 -1.44 10.00 -6.31
C LEU A 41 -1.31 10.76 -7.63
N PHE A 42 -1.06 12.07 -7.56
CA PHE A 42 -1.01 12.96 -8.72
C PHE A 42 0.31 13.74 -8.82
N CYS A 43 0.76 13.94 -10.05
CA CYS A 43 1.77 14.92 -10.44
C CYS A 43 1.16 15.97 -11.38
N SER A 44 2.00 16.88 -11.89
CA SER A 44 1.56 18.00 -12.75
C SER A 44 0.88 17.59 -14.05
N TYR A 45 1.20 16.41 -14.59
CA TYR A 45 0.66 15.89 -15.86
C TYR A 45 -0.40 14.80 -15.68
N GLY A 46 -0.81 14.49 -14.46
CA GLY A 46 -1.90 13.54 -14.21
C GLY A 46 -1.65 12.60 -13.05
N GLN A 47 -2.44 11.54 -13.00
CA GLN A 47 -2.31 10.53 -11.97
C GLN A 47 -1.10 9.63 -12.26
N ILE A 48 -0.29 9.38 -11.25
CA ILE A 48 0.95 8.57 -11.33
C ILE A 48 0.91 7.34 -10.42
N GLY A 49 -0.05 7.27 -9.50
CA GLY A 49 -0.08 6.20 -8.53
C GLY A 49 -1.34 6.15 -7.68
N TYR A 50 -1.25 5.37 -6.61
CA TYR A 50 -2.23 5.29 -5.54
C TYR A 50 -1.54 5.10 -4.19
N THR A 51 -2.09 5.71 -3.15
CA THR A 51 -1.69 5.53 -1.76
C THR A 51 -2.80 4.82 -1.00
N VAL A 52 -2.48 3.74 -0.30
CA VAL A 52 -3.37 2.98 0.60
C VAL A 52 -3.19 3.49 2.01
N ASN A 53 -4.27 4.01 2.58
CA ASN A 53 -4.32 4.58 3.93
C ASN A 53 -5.15 3.69 4.86
N PHE A 54 -4.78 3.67 6.14
CA PHE A 54 -5.42 2.87 7.19
C PHE A 54 -6.15 3.74 8.24
N PRO A 55 -7.42 4.13 8.00
CA PRO A 55 -8.09 5.15 8.81
C PRO A 55 -8.28 4.79 10.30
N TYR A 56 -8.21 3.51 10.67
CA TYR A 56 -8.43 3.03 12.04
C TYR A 56 -7.24 2.26 12.61
N SER A 57 -6.08 2.31 11.96
CA SER A 57 -4.90 1.61 12.43
C SER A 57 -3.70 2.53 12.30
N ARG A 58 -2.74 2.44 13.23
CA ARG A 58 -1.44 3.11 13.11
C ARG A 58 -0.50 2.34 12.17
N MET A 59 -1.07 1.80 11.09
CA MET A 59 -0.32 1.08 10.08
C MET A 59 0.31 2.09 9.12
N PRO A 60 1.50 1.77 8.60
CA PRO A 60 2.17 2.63 7.63
C PRO A 60 1.36 2.72 6.34
N ASP A 61 1.46 3.85 5.65
CA ASP A 61 0.81 4.04 4.37
C ASP A 61 1.59 3.30 3.27
N VAL A 62 0.86 2.71 2.32
CA VAL A 62 1.45 1.94 1.22
C VAL A 62 1.20 2.67 -0.08
N GLU A 63 2.25 3.12 -0.75
CA GLU A 63 2.16 3.86 -2.00
C GLU A 63 2.70 3.03 -3.15
N TYR A 64 1.96 3.01 -4.26
CA TYR A 64 2.42 2.46 -5.53
C TYR A 64 2.44 3.55 -6.59
N ASP A 65 3.63 3.83 -7.09
CA ASP A 65 3.90 4.72 -8.20
C ASP A 65 4.21 3.88 -9.44
N TRP A 66 3.32 3.92 -10.44
CA TRP A 66 3.52 3.15 -11.67
C TRP A 66 4.44 3.83 -12.67
N GLU A 67 4.79 5.10 -12.47
CA GLU A 67 5.76 5.79 -13.31
C GLU A 67 7.18 5.27 -13.06
N PHE A 68 7.52 5.01 -11.80
CA PHE A 68 8.80 4.42 -11.40
C PHE A 68 8.73 2.91 -11.14
N ASP A 69 7.54 2.31 -11.20
CA ASP A 69 7.27 0.92 -10.77
C ASP A 69 7.74 0.67 -9.32
N GLU A 70 7.52 1.67 -8.46
CA GLU A 70 7.98 1.68 -7.08
C GLU A 70 6.80 1.45 -6.13
N LEU A 71 7.04 0.57 -5.14
CA LEU A 71 6.12 0.32 -4.05
C LEU A 71 6.83 0.67 -2.74
N THR A 72 6.30 1.66 -2.03
CA THR A 72 6.87 2.13 -0.77
C THR A 72 5.89 1.93 0.40
N ILE A 73 6.47 1.76 1.58
CA ILE A 73 5.78 1.70 2.87
C ILE A 73 6.39 2.82 3.71
N ASP A 74 5.59 3.84 4.09
CA ASP A 74 6.08 5.07 4.72
C ASP A 74 7.32 5.65 4.02
N GLU A 75 7.22 5.86 2.69
CA GLU A 75 8.30 6.40 1.85
C GLU A 75 9.57 5.51 1.74
N MET A 76 9.57 4.31 2.31
CA MET A 76 10.67 3.35 2.22
C MET A 76 10.33 2.20 1.27
N ASP A 77 11.29 1.73 0.47
CA ASP A 77 11.10 0.53 -0.37
C ASP A 77 10.52 -0.64 0.44
N TYR A 78 9.42 -1.22 -0.04
CA TYR A 78 8.72 -2.27 0.69
C TYR A 78 9.61 -3.46 1.05
N ARG A 79 10.61 -3.82 0.21
CA ARG A 79 11.55 -4.91 0.51
C ARG A 79 12.44 -4.55 1.69
N LYS A 80 12.96 -3.33 1.71
CA LYS A 80 13.78 -2.82 2.83
C LYS A 80 12.98 -2.76 4.13
N TYR A 81 11.70 -2.38 4.07
CA TYR A 81 10.81 -2.39 5.23
C TYR A 81 10.73 -3.77 5.90
N PHE A 82 10.59 -4.84 5.10
CA PHE A 82 10.54 -6.21 5.64
C PHE A 82 11.92 -6.82 5.96
N GLU A 83 13.01 -6.21 5.51
CA GLU A 83 14.38 -6.59 5.88
C GLU A 83 14.77 -6.01 7.25
N GLN A 84 14.39 -4.76 7.55
CA GLN A 84 14.70 -4.10 8.83
C GLN A 84 14.04 -4.79 10.04
N GLU A 85 12.89 -5.42 9.86
CA GLU A 85 12.15 -6.13 10.93
C GLU A 85 12.70 -7.55 11.22
N GLN A 86 13.84 -7.94 10.63
CA GLN A 86 14.49 -9.23 10.86
C GLN A 86 15.75 -9.16 11.76
N ASP A 87 16.20 -7.97 12.14
CA ASP A 87 17.29 -7.76 13.11
C ASP A 87 16.78 -7.59 14.56
#